data_AF-A0A9D8NYT3-F1
#
_entry.id   AF-A0A9D8NYT3-F1
#
_cell.length_a   1.000
_cell.length_b   1.000
_cell.length_c   1.000
_cell.angle_alpha   90.00
_cell.angle_beta   90.00
_cell.angle_gamma   90.00
#
_symmetry.space_group_name_H-M   'P 1'
#
loop_
_entity.id
_entity.type
_entity.pdbx_description
1 polymer ?
#
loop_
_entity_poly.entity_id
_entity_poly.type
_entity_poly.pdbx_seq_one_letter_code
_entity_poly.pdbx_strand_id
1 'polypeptide(L)'
;MRKFTPPVPSSAMPVPALLDTVISTNHQVFTYGWIGDKNFVNELDNALQNARKHLTRGDSTNCRKEVETFQEKVQKEYDRTVDREKKNQPRDKRFVTVEGWKFLYYNATYLLDRLPKKK
;
A
#
# COMPACT_ATOMS: atom_id res chain seq x y z
N MET A 1 12.72 -15.35 13.20
CA MET A 1 11.56 -15.15 12.30
C MET A 1 12.04 -14.80 10.90
N ARG A 2 11.66 -15.55 9.85
CA ARG A 2 11.95 -15.16 8.46
C ARG A 2 11.22 -13.84 8.18
N LYS A 3 11.93 -12.83 7.68
CA LYS A 3 11.32 -11.59 7.18
C LYS A 3 10.49 -11.95 5.95
N PHE A 4 9.20 -12.21 6.13
CA PHE A 4 8.29 -12.41 4.99
C PHE A 4 8.25 -11.13 4.16
N THR A 5 8.59 -11.24 2.90
CA THR A 5 8.36 -10.24 1.85
C THR A 5 7.53 -10.93 0.76
N PRO A 6 6.47 -10.29 0.24
CA PRO A 6 5.74 -10.87 -0.89
C PRO A 6 6.69 -11.11 -2.07
N PRO A 7 6.39 -12.10 -2.95
CA PRO A 7 7.23 -12.38 -4.10
C PRO A 7 7.32 -11.15 -5.01
N VAL A 8 8.53 -10.85 -5.48
CA VAL A 8 8.75 -9.77 -6.44
C VAL A 8 7.98 -10.11 -7.73
N PRO A 9 7.09 -9.22 -8.23
CA PRO A 9 6.38 -9.45 -9.47
C PRO A 9 7.35 -9.59 -10.64
N SER A 10 6.98 -10.40 -11.65
CA SER A 10 7.78 -10.56 -12.87
C SER A 10 8.16 -9.20 -13.48
N SER A 11 9.40 -9.04 -13.93
CA SER A 11 9.86 -7.82 -14.61
C SER A 11 9.09 -7.53 -15.89
N ALA A 12 8.50 -8.55 -16.53
CA ALA A 12 7.64 -8.41 -17.70
C ALA A 12 6.24 -7.87 -17.39
N MET A 13 5.83 -7.82 -16.10
CA MET A 13 4.52 -7.30 -15.73
C MET A 13 4.45 -5.78 -15.99
N PRO A 14 3.46 -5.29 -16.75
CA PRO A 14 3.34 -3.87 -17.05
C PRO A 14 2.88 -3.09 -15.82
N VAL A 15 3.29 -1.81 -15.72
CA VAL A 15 2.96 -0.91 -14.59
C VAL A 15 1.45 -0.85 -14.29
N PRO A 16 0.54 -0.74 -15.27
CA PRO A 16 -0.91 -0.81 -15.00
C PRO A 16 -1.36 -2.09 -14.30
N ALA A 17 -0.86 -3.26 -14.72
CA ALA A 17 -1.23 -4.53 -14.10
C ALA A 17 -0.69 -4.66 -12.67
N LEU A 18 0.50 -4.09 -12.41
CA LEU A 18 1.05 -4.03 -11.06
C LEU A 18 0.25 -3.08 -10.17
N LEU A 19 -0.22 -1.93 -10.69
CA LEU A 19 -1.12 -1.05 -9.96
C LEU A 19 -2.45 -1.73 -9.63
N ASP A 20 -3.05 -2.45 -10.60
CA ASP A 20 -4.27 -3.24 -10.36
C ASP A 20 -4.02 -4.33 -9.29
N THR A 21 -2.81 -4.91 -9.24
CA THR A 21 -2.40 -5.84 -8.18
C THR A 21 -2.35 -5.17 -6.80
N VAL A 22 -1.83 -3.94 -6.70
CA VAL A 22 -1.81 -3.19 -5.43
C VAL A 22 -3.22 -2.86 -4.96
N ILE A 23 -4.12 -2.48 -5.88
CA ILE A 23 -5.55 -2.25 -5.59
C ILE A 23 -6.20 -3.53 -5.08
N SER A 24 -6.03 -4.65 -5.79
CA SER A 24 -6.56 -5.94 -5.34
C SER A 24 -6.01 -6.35 -3.97
N THR A 25 -4.73 -6.08 -3.72
CA THR A 25 -4.09 -6.37 -2.43
C THR A 25 -4.74 -5.55 -1.31
N ASN A 26 -5.03 -4.26 -1.53
CA ASN A 26 -5.72 -3.40 -0.56
C ASN A 26 -7.06 -3.99 -0.09
N HIS A 27 -7.85 -4.54 -1.03
CA HIS A 27 -9.13 -5.17 -0.70
C HIS A 27 -8.97 -6.53 -0.03
N GLN A 28 -7.99 -7.33 -0.45
CA GLN A 28 -7.71 -8.64 0.14
C GLN A 28 -7.26 -8.52 1.59
N VAL A 29 -6.34 -7.60 1.91
CA VAL A 29 -5.87 -7.43 3.30
C VAL A 29 -6.98 -6.93 4.22
N PHE A 30 -7.92 -6.14 3.72
CA PHE A 30 -9.12 -5.79 4.47
C PHE A 30 -10.03 -7.00 4.70
N THR A 31 -10.25 -7.81 3.66
CA THR A 31 -11.05 -9.04 3.74
C THR A 31 -10.46 -10.04 4.75
N TYR A 32 -9.13 -10.12 4.86
CA TYR A 32 -8.44 -10.93 5.87
C TYR A 32 -8.46 -10.32 7.29
N GLY A 33 -9.03 -9.14 7.47
CA GLY A 33 -9.04 -8.43 8.75
C GLY A 33 -7.67 -7.88 9.17
N TRP A 34 -6.74 -7.72 8.22
CA TRP A 34 -5.42 -7.12 8.48
C TRP A 34 -5.45 -5.59 8.45
N ILE A 35 -6.53 -5.02 7.94
CA ILE A 35 -6.91 -3.61 8.16
C ILE A 35 -8.24 -3.61 8.92
N GLY A 36 -8.32 -2.84 10.01
CA GLY A 36 -9.53 -2.79 10.85
C GLY A 36 -10.60 -1.79 10.40
N ASP A 37 -10.22 -0.77 9.63
CA ASP A 37 -11.10 0.37 9.32
C ASP A 37 -11.36 0.49 7.82
N LYS A 38 -12.63 0.34 7.44
CA LYS A 38 -13.10 0.50 6.05
C LYS A 38 -12.87 1.91 5.50
N ASN A 39 -12.95 2.94 6.34
CA ASN A 39 -12.69 4.31 5.89
C ASN A 39 -11.22 4.47 5.49
N PHE A 40 -10.31 3.84 6.22
CA PHE A 40 -8.91 3.81 5.84
C PHE A 40 -8.67 3.08 4.52
N VAL A 41 -9.36 1.96 4.27
CA VAL A 41 -9.31 1.27 2.96
C VAL A 41 -9.75 2.20 1.82
N ASN A 42 -10.82 2.97 2.02
CA ASN A 42 -11.30 3.95 1.03
C ASN A 42 -10.27 5.08 0.80
N GLU A 43 -9.60 5.56 1.85
CA GLU A 43 -8.52 6.55 1.73
C GLU A 43 -7.34 6.03 0.89
N LEU A 44 -7.00 4.74 1.05
CA LEU A 44 -5.97 4.06 0.28
C LEU A 44 -6.39 3.83 -1.17
N ASP A 45 -7.65 3.41 -1.39
CA ASP A 45 -8.22 3.27 -2.73
C ASP A 45 -8.23 4.58 -3.49
N ASN A 46 -8.61 5.68 -2.84
CA ASN A 46 -8.62 6.99 -3.47
C ASN A 46 -7.22 7.38 -4.01
N ALA A 47 -6.16 7.12 -3.25
CA ALA A 47 -4.79 7.35 -3.71
C ALA A 47 -4.44 6.47 -4.92
N LEU A 48 -4.75 5.16 -4.86
CA LEU A 48 -4.48 4.25 -5.97
C LEU A 48 -5.30 4.56 -7.23
N GLN A 49 -6.56 4.98 -7.09
CA GLN A 49 -7.39 5.40 -8.21
C GLN A 49 -6.90 6.71 -8.84
N ASN A 50 -6.40 7.65 -8.03
CA ASN A 50 -5.75 8.85 -8.55
C ASN A 50 -4.45 8.49 -9.28
N ALA A 51 -3.62 7.60 -8.72
CA ALA A 51 -2.44 7.08 -9.39
C ALA A 51 -2.77 6.49 -10.76
N ARG A 52 -3.87 5.72 -10.84
CA ARG A 52 -4.38 5.13 -12.10
C ARG A 52 -4.77 6.20 -13.10
N LYS A 53 -5.51 7.23 -12.67
CA LYS A 53 -5.87 8.38 -13.53
C LYS A 53 -4.63 9.09 -14.08
N HIS A 54 -3.62 9.37 -13.25
CA HIS A 54 -2.38 9.98 -13.70
C HIS A 54 -1.62 9.08 -14.68
N LEU A 55 -1.52 7.78 -14.39
CA LEU A 55 -0.88 6.80 -15.28
C LEU A 55 -1.55 6.77 -16.66
N THR A 56 -2.89 6.75 -16.72
CA THR A 56 -3.62 6.76 -18.00
C THR A 56 -3.43 8.03 -18.82
N ARG A 57 -3.01 9.13 -18.19
CA ARG A 57 -2.70 10.41 -18.84
C ARG A 57 -1.22 10.55 -19.21
N GLY A 58 -0.40 9.52 -18.98
CA GLY A 58 1.05 9.58 -19.17
C GLY A 58 1.79 10.41 -18.11
N ASP A 59 1.11 10.80 -17.03
CA ASP A 59 1.67 11.61 -15.95
C ASP A 59 2.31 10.73 -14.88
N SER A 60 3.49 10.21 -15.20
CA SER A 60 4.23 9.31 -14.30
C SER A 60 4.66 9.98 -13.00
N THR A 61 4.86 11.30 -12.99
CA THR A 61 5.30 12.05 -11.82
C THR A 61 4.21 12.11 -10.76
N ASN A 62 2.98 12.50 -11.13
CA ASN A 62 1.89 12.52 -10.16
C ASN A 62 1.38 11.10 -9.86
N CYS A 63 1.49 10.15 -10.80
CA CYS A 63 1.27 8.74 -10.50
C CYS A 63 2.17 8.27 -9.35
N ARG A 64 3.48 8.54 -9.42
CA ARG A 64 4.45 8.24 -8.35
C ARG A 64 4.04 8.87 -7.01
N LYS A 65 3.70 10.17 -6.99
CA LYS A 65 3.29 10.87 -5.76
C LYS A 65 2.09 10.24 -5.06
N GLU A 66 1.10 9.79 -5.83
CA GLU A 66 -0.09 9.14 -5.28
C GLU A 66 0.24 7.76 -4.68
N VAL A 67 1.15 7.01 -5.32
CA VAL A 67 1.65 5.73 -4.77
C VAL A 67 2.52 5.95 -3.52
N GLU A 68 3.34 6.99 -3.49
CA GLU A 68 4.10 7.40 -2.30
C GLU A 68 3.14 7.79 -1.16
N THR A 69 2.09 8.55 -1.45
CA THR A 69 1.05 8.91 -0.48
C THR A 69 0.34 7.68 0.09
N PHE A 70 0.00 6.70 -0.76
CA PHE A 70 -0.52 5.41 -0.31
C PHE A 70 0.45 4.72 0.65
N GLN A 71 1.73 4.63 0.28
CA GLN A 71 2.74 3.92 1.06
C GLN A 71 3.00 4.60 2.42
N GLU A 72 3.05 5.93 2.46
CA GLU A 72 3.19 6.73 3.68
C GLU A 72 2.02 6.53 4.64
N LYS A 73 0.78 6.52 4.12
CA LYS A 73 -0.42 6.25 4.93
C LYS A 73 -0.37 4.87 5.58
N VAL A 74 -0.02 3.84 4.81
CA VAL A 74 0.13 2.46 5.30
C VAL A 74 1.20 2.38 6.38
N GLN A 75 2.37 2.98 6.13
CA GLN A 75 3.48 2.99 7.08
C GLN A 75 3.08 3.68 8.39
N LYS A 76 2.49 4.87 8.32
CA LYS A 76 2.07 5.64 9.49
C LYS A 76 1.05 4.90 10.36
N GLU A 77 0.07 4.24 9.73
CA GLU A 77 -0.95 3.50 10.47
C GLU A 77 -0.39 2.22 11.10
N TYR A 78 0.53 1.54 10.42
CA TYR A 78 1.27 0.42 10.99
C TYR A 78 2.12 0.85 12.20
N ASP A 79 2.88 1.94 12.08
CA ASP A 79 3.69 2.47 13.17
C ASP A 79 2.84 2.85 14.39
N ARG A 80 1.66 3.45 14.16
CA ARG A 80 0.68 3.73 15.22
C ARG A 80 0.18 2.45 15.88
N THR A 81 -0.12 1.42 15.09
CA THR A 81 -0.56 0.11 15.61
C THR A 81 0.52 -0.48 16.53
N VAL A 82 1.77 -0.50 16.06
CA VAL A 82 2.92 -1.02 16.80
C VAL A 82 3.21 -0.22 18.08
N ASP A 83 3.13 1.12 18.02
CA ASP A 83 3.36 1.98 19.19
C ASP A 83 2.34 1.71 20.31
N ARG A 84 1.07 1.51 19.95
CA ARG A 84 0.02 1.17 20.93
C ARG A 84 0.21 -0.21 21.53
N GLU A 85 0.58 -1.20 20.71
CA GLU A 85 0.91 -2.56 21.18
C GLU A 85 2.09 -2.54 22.17
N LYS A 86 3.16 -1.80 21.85
CA LYS A 86 4.32 -1.63 22.77
C LYS A 86 3.94 -1.00 24.10
N LYS A 87 2.91 -0.13 24.11
CA LYS A 87 2.37 0.51 25.31
C LYS A 87 1.32 -0.32 26.03
N ASN A 88 1.10 -1.59 25.62
CA ASN A 88 0.03 -2.46 26.11
C ASN A 88 -1.36 -1.81 26.07
N GLN A 89 -1.60 -0.93 25.10
CA GLN A 89 -2.90 -0.29 24.92
C GLN A 89 -3.84 -1.17 24.11
N PRO A 90 -5.17 -1.13 24.38
CA PRO A 90 -6.14 -1.84 23.55
C PRO A 90 -6.02 -1.41 22.09
N ARG A 91 -6.09 -2.33 21.14
CA ARG A 91 -5.97 -2.04 19.69
C ARG A 91 -7.04 -1.02 19.25
N ASP A 92 -6.66 -0.09 18.36
CA ASP A 92 -7.59 0.89 17.78
C ASP A 92 -8.50 0.19 16.75
N LYS A 93 -9.64 0.78 16.39
CA LYS A 93 -10.45 0.30 15.25
C LYS A 93 -9.70 0.52 13.93
N ARG A 94 -8.96 1.63 13.83
CA ARG A 94 -8.07 1.90 12.71
C ARG A 94 -6.70 1.32 13.02
N PHE A 95 -6.41 0.17 12.43
CA PHE A 95 -5.13 -0.52 12.58
C PHE A 95 -4.70 -1.16 11.26
N VAL A 96 -3.40 -1.44 11.17
CA VAL A 96 -2.80 -2.28 10.12
C VAL A 96 -1.91 -3.32 10.80
N THR A 97 -2.14 -4.60 10.58
CA THR A 97 -1.26 -5.66 11.11
C THR A 97 0.08 -5.69 10.37
N VAL A 98 1.07 -6.41 10.92
CA VAL A 98 2.36 -6.60 10.25
C VAL A 98 2.22 -7.33 8.90
N GLU A 99 1.27 -8.26 8.77
CA GLU A 99 0.96 -8.95 7.51
C GLU A 99 0.38 -7.98 6.49
N GLY A 100 -0.65 -7.20 6.87
CA GLY A 100 -1.24 -6.18 6.01
C GLY A 100 -0.21 -5.15 5.55
N TRP A 101 0.60 -4.63 6.48
CA TRP A 101 1.67 -3.69 6.18
C TRP A 101 2.67 -4.27 5.16
N LYS A 102 3.16 -5.50 5.35
CA LYS A 102 4.10 -6.14 4.41
C LYS A 102 3.51 -6.22 3.00
N PHE A 103 2.30 -6.75 2.86
CA PHE A 103 1.70 -6.91 1.53
C PHE A 103 1.49 -5.56 0.84
N LEU A 104 0.98 -4.55 1.54
CA LEU A 104 0.72 -3.24 0.95
C LEU A 104 2.01 -2.48 0.65
N TYR A 105 2.92 -2.41 1.62
CA TYR A 105 4.14 -1.61 1.53
C TYR A 105 5.06 -2.14 0.42
N TYR A 106 5.32 -3.45 0.38
CA TYR A 106 6.23 -4.02 -0.62
C TYR A 106 5.63 -4.01 -2.03
N ASN A 107 4.34 -4.28 -2.21
CA ASN A 107 3.72 -4.18 -3.54
C ASN A 107 3.74 -2.72 -4.06
N ALA A 108 3.53 -1.73 -3.19
CA ALA A 108 3.72 -0.33 -3.55
C ALA A 108 5.18 -0.02 -3.90
N THR A 109 6.16 -0.54 -3.16
CA THR A 109 7.59 -0.38 -3.51
C THR A 109 7.89 -0.95 -4.90
N TYR A 110 7.41 -2.15 -5.21
CA TYR A 110 7.62 -2.74 -6.53
C TYR A 110 7.02 -1.91 -7.66
N LEU A 111 5.90 -1.22 -7.40
CA LEU A 111 5.31 -0.28 -8.34
C LEU A 111 6.17 0.98 -8.49
N LEU A 112 6.61 1.56 -7.37
CA LEU A 112 7.48 2.74 -7.36
C LEU A 112 8.81 2.51 -8.07
N ASP A 113 9.40 1.33 -7.95
CA ASP A 113 10.66 0.99 -8.63
C ASP A 113 10.53 0.93 -10.15
N ARG A 114 9.30 0.76 -10.67
CA ARG A 114 9.02 0.73 -12.12
C ARG A 114 8.57 2.08 -12.68
N LEU A 115 8.26 3.04 -11.82
CA LEU A 115 7.94 4.40 -12.24
C LEU A 115 9.23 5.21 -12.38
N PRO A 116 9.36 6.11 -13.38
CA PRO A 116 10.52 6.97 -13.51
C PRO A 116 10.77 7.75 -12.21
N LYS A 117 12.03 7.84 -11.80
CA LYS A 117 12.44 8.61 -10.62
C LYS A 117 12.27 10.10 -10.91
N LYS A 118 11.94 10.86 -9.87
CA LYS A 118 11.95 12.33 -9.92
C LYS A 118 13.36 12.78 -10.34
N LYS A 119 13.45 13.61 -11.38
CA LYS A 119 14.69 14.32 -11.72
C LYS A 119 14.96 15.41 -10.70
#